data_AF-A0A080WJW6-F1
#
_entry.id   AF-A0A080WJW6-F1
#
_cell.length_a   1.000
_cell.length_b   1.000
_cell.length_c   1.000
_cell.angle_alpha   90.00
_cell.angle_beta   90.00
_cell.angle_gamma   90.00
#
_symmetry.space_group_name_H-M   'P 1'
#
loop_
_entity.id
_entity.type
_entity.pdbx_description
1 polymer ?
#
loop_
_entity_poly.entity_id
_entity_poly.type
_entity_poly.pdbx_seq_one_letter_code
_entity_poly.pdbx_strand_id
1 'polypeptide(L)'
;MCAITGLRFSSTSDLLALSCDDLSIRVIDIQTKKLVRELWGCVGQVNDFSISNDGRWIVAASMDSVIRVWDLPTGHLIDAFRLKKTCVALSFSSTGEFLATAHAESVGINLWNNKSLFMHVPTRHIEEDTAVVVEAPTASGEGGVAMIEAAFDESELPDNQKQPVLTPDQLSHNMMTLSMTPKTRWQTLLHLDTIKQRNKPKEAPKKPKKAPFFLPSIESKSSSGAASIGNASADQDEDDRNSLQAERSRIARIQRINGSAGGQLSKFTTLLHSAGQADDFTPFIEYLKLLSPANTDLEIRSLDPRSQDGQDNELALFVRALTERLRQKRDFELVNTWMAVFLRVHDDAVEAAVGPQSSEGNGTIFGPNVALQQALREWKAEQESEAKRLADLVSYCRGIVGFLRSAR
;
A
#
# COMPACT_ATOMS: atom_id res chain seq x y z
N MET A 1 -4.44 -6.91 -54.52
CA MET A 1 -3.81 -8.08 -53.88
C MET A 1 -2.53 -7.56 -53.28
N CYS A 2 -2.32 -7.82 -52.00
CA CYS A 2 -1.11 -7.45 -51.27
C CYS A 2 -0.29 -8.73 -51.10
N ALA A 3 0.99 -8.72 -51.49
CA ALA A 3 1.89 -9.85 -51.30
C ALA A 3 2.44 -9.85 -49.87
N ILE A 4 2.48 -11.05 -49.27
CA ILE A 4 3.05 -11.24 -47.93
C ILE A 4 4.54 -11.50 -48.09
N THR A 5 5.36 -10.67 -47.48
CA THR A 5 6.84 -10.75 -47.55
C THR A 5 7.43 -11.54 -46.40
N GLY A 6 6.74 -11.62 -45.27
CA GLY A 6 7.24 -12.24 -44.06
C GLY A 6 6.13 -12.64 -43.11
N LEU A 7 6.43 -13.62 -42.26
CA LEU A 7 5.50 -14.21 -41.32
C LEU A 7 6.22 -14.53 -40.02
N ARG A 8 5.63 -14.11 -38.90
CA ARG A 8 6.08 -14.47 -37.54
C ARG A 8 4.88 -14.90 -36.72
N PHE A 9 5.06 -16.01 -36.00
CA PHE A 9 4.05 -16.58 -35.15
C PHE A 9 4.50 -16.54 -33.70
N SER A 10 3.62 -16.07 -32.81
CA SER A 10 3.81 -16.15 -31.36
C SER A 10 2.96 -17.29 -30.80
N SER A 11 3.61 -18.33 -30.30
CA SER A 11 2.91 -19.47 -29.68
C SER A 11 2.29 -19.13 -28.32
N THR A 12 2.71 -18.04 -27.69
CA THR A 12 2.22 -17.64 -26.37
C THR A 12 0.90 -16.89 -26.48
N SER A 13 0.75 -16.06 -27.52
CA SER A 13 -0.43 -15.20 -27.71
C SER A 13 -1.39 -15.68 -28.80
N ASP A 14 -1.05 -16.76 -29.53
CA ASP A 14 -1.78 -17.22 -30.72
C ASP A 14 -1.97 -16.15 -31.81
N LEU A 15 -1.07 -15.16 -31.82
CA LEU A 15 -1.07 -14.06 -32.79
C LEU A 15 -0.08 -14.34 -33.92
N LEU A 16 -0.54 -14.09 -35.14
CA LEU A 16 0.23 -14.15 -36.37
C LEU A 16 0.46 -12.73 -36.87
N ALA A 17 1.71 -12.32 -36.98
CA ALA A 17 2.07 -11.05 -37.60
C ALA A 17 2.61 -11.30 -39.01
N LEU A 18 2.13 -10.51 -39.96
CA LEU A 18 2.43 -10.60 -41.39
C LEU A 18 2.99 -9.25 -41.85
N SER A 19 4.15 -9.27 -42.50
CA SER A 19 4.65 -8.09 -43.21
C SER A 19 4.14 -8.13 -44.65
N CYS A 20 3.68 -6.99 -45.12
CA CYS A 20 3.03 -6.81 -46.41
C CYS A 20 3.89 -5.95 -47.35
N ASP A 21 3.69 -6.09 -48.66
CA ASP A 21 4.33 -5.27 -49.70
C ASP A 21 3.86 -3.81 -49.70
N ASP A 22 2.68 -3.53 -49.12
CA ASP A 22 2.13 -2.19 -48.88
C ASP A 22 2.77 -1.47 -47.67
N LEU A 23 3.90 -1.99 -47.16
CA LEU A 23 4.66 -1.49 -46.02
C LEU A 23 3.94 -1.62 -44.67
N SER A 24 2.77 -2.24 -44.62
CA SER A 24 2.04 -2.47 -43.37
C SER A 24 2.47 -3.77 -42.69
N ILE A 25 2.28 -3.83 -41.38
CA ILE A 25 2.34 -5.08 -40.61
C ILE A 25 0.93 -5.39 -40.10
N ARG A 26 0.36 -6.51 -40.56
CA ARG A 26 -0.97 -6.95 -40.18
C ARG A 26 -0.88 -8.05 -39.13
N VAL A 27 -1.62 -7.91 -38.03
CA VAL A 27 -1.69 -8.90 -36.96
C VAL A 27 -3.05 -9.57 -36.97
N ILE A 28 -3.02 -10.90 -37.09
CA ILE A 28 -4.18 -11.77 -37.20
C ILE A 28 -4.20 -12.70 -36.00
N ASP A 29 -5.36 -12.82 -35.37
CA ASP A 29 -5.60 -13.86 -34.37
C ASP A 29 -5.94 -15.17 -35.07
N ILE A 30 -5.19 -16.24 -34.78
CA ILE A 30 -5.36 -17.55 -35.42
C ILE A 30 -6.67 -18.21 -34.97
N GLN A 31 -7.11 -18.00 -33.73
CA GLN A 31 -8.31 -18.63 -33.19
C GLN A 31 -9.57 -18.04 -33.85
N THR A 32 -9.66 -16.72 -33.88
CA THR A 32 -10.80 -16.02 -34.49
C THR A 32 -10.68 -15.87 -36.01
N LYS A 33 -9.48 -16.06 -36.57
CA LYS A 33 -9.12 -15.83 -37.98
C LYS A 33 -9.45 -14.42 -38.45
N LYS A 34 -9.38 -13.45 -37.55
CA LYS A 34 -9.69 -12.04 -37.80
C LYS A 34 -8.44 -11.19 -37.70
N LEU A 35 -8.39 -10.15 -38.53
CA LEU A 35 -7.43 -9.08 -38.42
C LEU A 35 -7.72 -8.28 -37.14
N VAL A 36 -6.73 -8.22 -36.23
CA VAL A 36 -6.83 -7.54 -34.94
C VAL A 36 -6.23 -6.14 -35.01
N ARG A 37 -5.07 -6.01 -35.67
CA ARG A 37 -4.34 -4.74 -35.82
C ARG A 37 -3.72 -4.62 -37.20
N GLU A 38 -3.67 -3.39 -37.69
CA GLU A 38 -2.82 -2.98 -38.80
C GLU A 38 -1.87 -1.91 -38.28
N LEU A 39 -0.58 -2.15 -38.45
CA LEU A 39 0.48 -1.24 -38.04
C LEU A 39 1.02 -0.55 -39.28
N TRP A 40 0.88 0.77 -39.29
CA TRP A 40 1.36 1.67 -40.34
C TRP A 40 2.50 2.53 -39.79
N GLY A 41 3.34 3.05 -40.69
CA GLY A 41 4.48 3.91 -40.33
C GLY A 41 5.76 3.59 -41.10
N CYS A 42 5.93 2.36 -41.58
CA CYS A 42 7.10 2.04 -42.39
C CYS A 42 7.09 2.83 -43.71
N VAL A 43 8.16 3.59 -43.95
CA VAL A 43 8.36 4.35 -45.20
C VAL A 43 9.09 3.50 -46.25
N GLY A 44 9.89 2.53 -45.80
CA GLY A 44 10.58 1.56 -46.65
C GLY A 44 10.03 0.14 -46.46
N GLN A 45 10.42 -0.76 -47.37
CA GLN A 45 10.10 -2.18 -47.26
C GLN A 45 10.59 -2.74 -45.92
N VAL A 46 9.73 -3.50 -45.25
CA VAL A 46 10.10 -4.21 -44.02
C VAL A 46 11.07 -5.33 -44.40
N ASN A 47 12.31 -5.22 -43.94
CA ASN A 47 13.35 -6.22 -44.19
C ASN A 47 13.13 -7.45 -43.31
N ASP A 48 12.90 -7.20 -42.02
CA ASP A 48 12.62 -8.23 -41.03
C ASP A 48 11.85 -7.63 -39.86
N PHE A 49 11.15 -8.48 -39.13
CA PHE A 49 10.45 -8.12 -37.92
C PHE A 49 10.40 -9.30 -36.95
N SER A 50 10.30 -8.99 -35.67
CA SER A 50 10.18 -9.96 -34.59
C SER A 50 9.10 -9.53 -33.62
N ILE A 51 8.42 -10.52 -33.04
CA ILE A 51 7.51 -10.32 -31.92
C ILE A 51 8.33 -10.46 -30.64
N SER A 52 8.02 -9.69 -29.60
CA SER A 52 8.59 -9.89 -28.27
C SER A 52 8.09 -11.19 -27.65
N ASN A 53 8.85 -11.74 -26.71
CA ASN A 53 8.50 -13.03 -26.10
C ASN A 53 7.19 -12.99 -25.27
N ASP A 54 6.85 -11.82 -24.71
CA ASP A 54 5.57 -11.59 -24.03
C ASP A 54 4.40 -11.35 -25.00
N GLY A 55 4.67 -11.25 -26.30
CA GLY A 55 3.68 -10.97 -27.34
C GLY A 55 3.13 -9.54 -27.31
N ARG A 56 3.69 -8.65 -26.48
CA ARG A 56 3.21 -7.27 -26.33
C ARG A 56 3.72 -6.35 -27.43
N TRP A 57 4.95 -6.55 -27.90
CA TRP A 57 5.61 -5.66 -28.83
C TRP A 57 5.91 -6.34 -30.17
N ILE A 58 5.86 -5.53 -31.21
CA ILE A 58 6.36 -5.90 -32.54
C ILE A 58 7.49 -4.93 -32.86
N VAL A 59 8.65 -5.47 -33.24
CA VAL A 59 9.80 -4.68 -33.67
C VAL A 59 10.08 -5.00 -35.13
N ALA A 60 10.10 -3.98 -35.97
CA ALA A 60 10.43 -4.15 -37.38
C ALA A 60 11.55 -3.22 -37.82
N ALA A 61 12.41 -3.75 -38.67
CA ALA A 61 13.44 -3.03 -39.38
C ALA A 61 12.95 -2.74 -40.79
N SER A 62 12.94 -1.47 -41.16
CA SER A 62 12.59 -1.04 -42.51
C SER A 62 13.84 -0.60 -43.28
N MET A 63 13.74 -0.62 -44.61
CA MET A 63 14.81 -0.19 -45.53
C MET A 63 15.17 1.30 -45.39
N ASP A 64 14.35 2.11 -44.72
CA ASP A 64 14.64 3.50 -44.33
C ASP A 64 15.69 3.63 -43.20
N SER A 65 16.31 2.52 -42.79
CA SER A 65 17.27 2.43 -41.67
C SER A 65 16.67 2.78 -40.30
N VAL A 66 15.35 2.74 -40.16
CA VAL A 66 14.66 2.96 -38.88
C VAL A 66 14.14 1.62 -38.35
N ILE A 67 14.44 1.34 -37.08
CA ILE A 67 13.79 0.26 -36.33
C ILE A 67 12.64 0.87 -35.55
N ARG A 68 11.44 0.33 -35.76
CA ARG A 68 10.20 0.76 -35.13
C ARG A 68 9.71 -0.30 -34.15
N VAL A 69 9.21 0.13 -33.00
CA VAL A 69 8.65 -0.71 -31.94
C VAL A 69 7.20 -0.30 -31.72
N TRP A 70 6.26 -1.19 -32.00
CA TRP A 70 4.84 -0.96 -31.76
C TRP A 70 4.35 -1.72 -30.52
N ASP A 71 3.49 -1.09 -29.74
CA ASP A 71 2.68 -1.75 -28.70
C ASP A 71 1.47 -2.40 -29.36
N LEU A 72 1.30 -3.70 -29.19
CA LEU A 72 0.19 -4.42 -29.78
C LEU A 72 -1.18 -4.13 -29.11
N PRO A 73 -1.27 -4.01 -27.77
CA PRO A 73 -2.51 -3.64 -27.09
C PRO A 73 -3.06 -2.28 -27.54
N THR A 74 -2.23 -1.23 -27.51
CA THR A 74 -2.66 0.12 -27.92
C THR A 74 -2.61 0.35 -29.43
N GLY A 75 -1.77 -0.39 -30.17
CA GLY A 75 -1.53 -0.19 -31.59
C GLY A 75 -0.64 1.02 -31.89
N HIS A 76 0.00 1.60 -30.88
CA HIS A 76 0.82 2.80 -31.03
C HIS A 76 2.29 2.47 -31.29
N LEU A 77 2.95 3.34 -32.05
CA LEU A 77 4.42 3.36 -32.14
C LEU A 77 4.98 3.88 -30.82
N ILE A 78 5.65 3.03 -30.04
CA ILE A 78 6.25 3.40 -28.75
C ILE A 78 7.65 3.95 -28.92
N ASP A 79 8.41 3.39 -29.85
CA ASP A 79 9.81 3.78 -30.05
C ASP A 79 10.19 3.66 -31.52
N ALA A 80 11.04 4.57 -31.96
CA ALA A 80 11.62 4.57 -33.29
C ALA A 80 13.01 5.16 -33.20
N PHE A 81 14.01 4.40 -33.64
CA PHE A 81 15.38 4.89 -33.67
C PHE A 81 16.01 4.63 -35.04
N ARG A 82 16.74 5.63 -35.53
CA ARG A 82 17.38 5.60 -36.83
C ARG A 82 18.84 5.16 -36.68
N LEU A 83 19.24 4.20 -37.48
CA LEU A 83 20.60 3.67 -37.51
C LEU A 83 21.35 4.21 -38.73
N LYS A 84 22.68 4.29 -38.64
CA LYS A 84 23.53 4.70 -39.78
C LYS A 84 23.48 3.71 -40.95
N LYS A 85 23.25 2.43 -40.66
CA LYS A 85 23.22 1.33 -41.62
C LYS A 85 21.89 0.61 -41.52
N THR A 86 21.31 0.25 -42.67
CA THR A 86 20.05 -0.49 -42.75
C THR A 86 20.16 -1.81 -41.99
N CYS A 87 19.16 -2.12 -41.18
CA CYS A 87 19.08 -3.40 -40.51
C CYS A 87 18.44 -4.43 -41.44
N VAL A 88 19.09 -5.58 -41.61
CA VAL A 88 18.69 -6.65 -42.52
C VAL A 88 17.93 -7.75 -41.78
N ALA A 89 18.34 -8.08 -40.55
CA ALA A 89 17.73 -9.14 -39.76
C ALA A 89 17.60 -8.73 -38.29
N LEU A 90 16.50 -9.14 -37.67
CA LEU A 90 16.13 -8.86 -36.29
C LEU A 90 15.73 -10.16 -35.58
N SER A 91 16.22 -10.36 -34.37
CA SER A 91 15.74 -11.45 -33.51
C SER A 91 15.69 -11.02 -32.06
N PHE A 92 14.56 -11.24 -31.40
CA PHE A 92 14.50 -11.19 -29.95
C PHE A 92 15.11 -12.44 -29.33
N SER A 93 15.72 -12.28 -28.16
CA SER A 93 16.01 -13.38 -27.25
C SER A 93 14.70 -14.01 -26.78
N SER A 94 14.68 -15.32 -26.61
CA SER A 94 13.56 -16.02 -25.95
C SER A 94 13.35 -15.59 -24.50
N THR A 95 14.34 -14.95 -23.87
CA THR A 95 14.19 -14.36 -22.52
C THR A 95 13.60 -12.94 -22.55
N GLY A 96 13.62 -12.26 -23.70
CA GLY A 96 13.19 -10.86 -23.85
C GLY A 96 14.23 -9.82 -23.38
N GLU A 97 15.41 -10.26 -22.94
CA GLU A 97 16.48 -9.38 -22.43
C GLU A 97 17.26 -8.67 -23.53
N PHE A 98 17.54 -9.41 -24.61
CA PHE A 98 18.37 -8.94 -25.72
C PHE A 98 17.57 -8.87 -27.02
N LEU A 99 17.84 -7.83 -27.80
CA LEU A 99 17.51 -7.77 -29.22
C LEU A 99 18.81 -7.87 -30.02
N ALA A 100 18.89 -8.80 -30.96
CA ALA A 100 20.02 -8.95 -31.86
C ALA A 100 19.67 -8.33 -33.23
N THR A 101 20.55 -7.46 -33.74
CA THR A 101 20.37 -6.79 -35.03
C THR A 101 21.58 -7.00 -35.93
N ALA A 102 21.34 -7.39 -37.18
CA ALA A 102 22.36 -7.47 -38.22
C ALA A 102 22.18 -6.33 -39.21
N HIS A 103 23.27 -5.67 -39.62
CA HIS A 103 23.23 -4.50 -40.48
C HIS A 103 23.91 -4.77 -41.82
N ALA A 104 23.44 -4.09 -42.87
CA ALA A 104 24.09 -4.13 -44.17
C ALA A 104 25.54 -3.64 -44.05
N GLU A 105 26.46 -4.28 -44.78
CA GLU A 105 27.88 -3.93 -44.81
C GLU A 105 28.59 -3.98 -43.44
N SER A 106 28.04 -4.72 -42.47
CA SER A 106 28.68 -5.03 -41.20
C SER A 106 28.80 -6.55 -41.06
N VAL A 107 29.98 -7.02 -40.65
CA VAL A 107 30.22 -8.46 -40.39
C VAL A 107 29.71 -8.86 -39.00
N GLY A 108 29.64 -7.90 -38.07
CA GLY A 108 29.21 -8.15 -36.68
C GLY A 108 27.70 -8.06 -36.47
N ILE A 109 27.24 -8.70 -35.40
CA ILE A 109 25.88 -8.59 -34.87
C ILE A 109 25.90 -7.61 -33.70
N ASN A 110 24.95 -6.69 -33.69
CA ASN A 110 24.77 -5.75 -32.60
C ASN A 110 23.76 -6.31 -31.59
N LEU A 111 24.07 -6.18 -30.30
CA LEU A 111 23.20 -6.61 -29.20
C LEU A 111 22.70 -5.39 -28.44
N TRP A 112 21.39 -5.35 -28.21
CA TRP A 112 20.71 -4.28 -27.49
C TRP A 112 20.06 -4.85 -26.24
N ASN A 113 20.16 -4.13 -25.13
CA ASN A 113 19.46 -4.47 -23.88
C ASN A 113 18.09 -3.81 -23.83
N ASN A 114 17.10 -4.58 -23.41
CA ASN A 114 15.75 -4.08 -23.20
C ASN A 114 15.66 -3.28 -21.88
N LYS A 115 15.56 -1.95 -21.97
CA LYS A 115 15.40 -1.07 -20.79
C LYS A 115 14.11 -1.35 -20.00
N SER A 116 13.06 -1.83 -20.65
CA SER A 116 11.76 -2.05 -19.98
C SER A 116 11.76 -3.14 -18.90
N LEU A 117 12.78 -4.00 -18.90
CA LEU A 117 12.95 -5.00 -17.83
C LEU A 117 13.46 -4.38 -16.53
N PHE A 118 14.12 -3.22 -16.60
CA PHE A 118 14.76 -2.57 -15.46
C PHE A 118 14.04 -1.29 -15.02
N MET A 119 13.34 -0.63 -15.94
CA MET A 119 12.58 0.59 -15.69
C MET A 119 11.25 0.56 -16.43
N HIS A 120 10.24 1.24 -15.89
CA HIS A 120 8.97 1.39 -16.59
C HIS A 120 9.13 2.31 -17.80
N VAL A 121 8.97 1.76 -19.01
CA VAL A 121 8.95 2.56 -20.25
C VAL A 121 7.50 2.93 -20.57
N PRO A 122 7.15 4.22 -20.70
CA PRO A 122 5.80 4.64 -21.04
C PRO A 122 5.47 4.23 -22.48
N THR A 123 4.31 3.58 -22.68
CA THR A 123 3.81 3.21 -24.02
C THR A 123 3.10 4.36 -24.72
N ARG A 124 3.74 5.53 -24.76
CA ARG A 124 3.19 6.72 -25.43
C ARG A 124 3.38 6.60 -26.93
N HIS A 125 2.41 7.08 -27.71
CA HIS A 125 2.59 7.26 -29.15
C HIS A 125 3.68 8.31 -29.43
N ILE A 126 4.76 7.89 -30.07
CA ILE A 126 5.84 8.75 -30.55
C ILE A 126 5.62 9.02 -32.05
N GLU A 127 5.79 10.27 -32.46
CA GLU A 127 5.78 10.62 -33.90
C GLU A 127 7.13 10.32 -34.55
N GLU A 128 7.11 9.84 -35.79
CA GLU A 128 8.31 9.33 -36.48
C GLU A 128 9.44 10.36 -36.64
N ASP A 129 9.12 11.66 -36.65
CA ASP A 129 10.09 12.75 -36.79
C ASP A 129 10.98 12.95 -35.54
N THR A 130 10.63 12.30 -34.43
CA THR A 130 11.46 12.30 -33.21
C THR A 130 12.43 11.12 -33.15
N ALA A 131 12.55 10.34 -34.23
CA ALA A 131 13.44 9.18 -34.25
C ALA A 131 14.90 9.60 -34.02
N VAL A 132 15.43 9.26 -32.84
CA VAL A 132 16.79 9.57 -32.44
C VAL A 132 17.75 8.77 -33.32
N VAL A 133 18.78 9.43 -33.85
CA VAL A 133 19.86 8.75 -34.56
C VAL A 133 20.75 8.08 -33.52
N VAL A 134 20.74 6.75 -33.48
CA VAL A 134 21.51 5.94 -32.53
C VAL A 134 22.68 5.30 -33.26
N GLU A 135 23.87 5.38 -32.66
CA GLU A 135 25.03 4.65 -33.16
C GLU A 135 24.94 3.17 -32.77
N ALA A 136 25.34 2.29 -33.69
CA ALA A 136 25.45 0.87 -33.41
C ALA A 136 26.40 0.64 -32.21
N PRO A 137 26.08 -0.30 -31.29
CA PRO A 137 26.94 -0.61 -30.17
C PRO A 137 28.29 -1.14 -30.70
N THR A 138 29.34 -0.35 -30.53
CA THR A 138 30.72 -0.75 -30.88
C THR A 138 31.29 -1.63 -29.77
N ALA A 139 32.03 -2.68 -30.16
CA ALA A 139 32.68 -3.62 -29.23
C ALA A 139 33.65 -2.94 -28.23
N SER A 140 34.10 -1.72 -28.52
CA SER A 140 34.99 -0.92 -27.68
C SER A 140 34.27 -0.09 -26.60
N GLY A 141 32.93 -0.04 -26.58
CA GLY A 141 32.17 0.76 -25.59
C GLY A 141 32.30 2.28 -25.74
N GLU A 142 33.17 2.79 -26.61
CA GLU A 142 33.43 4.23 -26.81
C GLU A 142 32.25 5.02 -27.40
N GLY A 143 31.21 4.36 -27.92
CA GLY A 143 29.97 5.00 -28.36
C GLY A 143 28.80 4.94 -27.35
N GLY A 144 28.99 4.33 -26.18
CA GLY A 144 27.93 4.06 -25.21
C GLY A 144 27.60 5.21 -24.24
N VAL A 145 28.42 6.28 -24.22
CA VAL A 145 28.31 7.36 -23.22
C VAL A 145 26.98 8.12 -23.34
N ALA A 146 26.49 8.33 -24.57
CA ALA A 146 25.18 8.96 -24.81
C ALA A 146 23.99 8.09 -24.36
N MET A 147 24.14 6.76 -24.36
CA MET A 147 23.08 5.84 -23.90
C MET A 147 22.98 5.75 -22.37
N ILE A 148 24.09 5.99 -21.66
CA ILE A 148 24.13 6.10 -20.20
C ILE A 148 23.49 7.43 -19.78
N GLU A 149 23.80 8.53 -20.48
CA GLU A 149 23.19 9.84 -20.22
C GLU A 149 21.66 9.80 -20.45
N ALA A 150 21.19 9.17 -21.53
CA ALA A 150 19.76 8.92 -21.76
C ALA A 150 19.12 7.89 -20.80
N ALA A 151 19.90 7.19 -19.97
CA ALA A 151 19.36 6.36 -18.88
C ALA A 151 19.22 7.14 -17.56
N PHE A 152 19.90 8.29 -17.45
CA PHE A 152 19.78 9.25 -16.35
C PHE A 152 18.94 10.48 -16.69
N ASP A 153 18.53 10.63 -17.95
CA ASP A 153 17.64 11.69 -18.41
C ASP A 153 16.20 11.40 -17.94
N GLU A 154 15.96 11.63 -16.65
CA GLU A 154 14.63 11.79 -16.09
C GLU A 154 14.01 13.07 -16.67
N SER A 155 13.56 13.02 -17.92
CA SER A 155 12.66 14.04 -18.43
C SER A 155 11.42 14.05 -17.52
N GLU A 156 11.34 15.06 -16.66
CA GLU A 156 10.22 15.36 -15.76
C GLU A 156 8.97 15.67 -16.59
N LEU A 157 8.34 14.62 -17.13
CA LEU A 157 7.10 14.76 -17.88
C LEU A 157 5.90 14.77 -16.92
N PRO A 158 4.80 15.47 -17.26
CA PRO A 158 3.70 15.70 -16.32
C PRO A 158 2.98 14.41 -15.90
N ASP A 159 2.61 14.38 -14.62
CA ASP A 159 2.16 13.23 -13.82
C ASP A 159 0.81 12.61 -14.22
N ASN A 160 0.10 13.19 -15.19
CA ASN A 160 -1.32 12.89 -15.41
C ASN A 160 -1.62 11.59 -16.17
N GLN A 161 -0.61 10.89 -16.69
CA GLN A 161 -0.80 9.64 -17.44
C GLN A 161 0.18 8.54 -17.02
N LYS A 162 0.93 8.79 -15.93
CA LYS A 162 1.98 7.92 -15.40
C LYS A 162 1.50 6.83 -14.45
N GLN A 163 0.23 6.87 -14.04
CA GLN A 163 -0.18 6.10 -12.89
C GLN A 163 -0.79 4.75 -13.32
N PRO A 164 -0.33 3.61 -12.75
CA PRO A 164 -1.15 2.40 -12.78
C PRO A 164 -2.54 2.80 -12.29
N VAL A 165 -3.61 2.32 -12.94
CA VAL A 165 -4.99 2.70 -12.61
C VAL A 165 -5.17 2.62 -11.09
N LEU A 166 -5.09 3.78 -10.43
CA LEU A 166 -5.20 3.83 -8.98
C LEU A 166 -6.66 3.52 -8.70
N THR A 167 -6.89 2.35 -8.12
CA THR A 167 -8.24 1.98 -7.70
C THR A 167 -8.71 3.04 -6.71
N PRO A 168 -9.82 3.75 -6.99
CA PRO A 168 -10.29 4.78 -6.09
C PRO A 168 -10.60 4.16 -4.72
N ASP A 169 -10.27 4.86 -3.64
CA ASP A 169 -10.47 4.40 -2.26
C ASP A 169 -11.92 3.99 -1.96
N GLN A 170 -12.87 4.61 -2.64
CA GLN A 170 -14.29 4.26 -2.55
C GLN A 170 -15.00 4.59 -3.87
N LEU A 171 -15.70 3.60 -4.44
CA LEU A 171 -16.45 3.77 -5.69
C LEU A 171 -17.75 4.57 -5.51
N SER A 172 -18.40 4.45 -4.35
CA SER A 172 -19.61 5.21 -4.02
C SER A 172 -19.79 5.33 -2.51
N HIS A 173 -20.39 6.42 -2.05
CA HIS A 173 -20.65 6.67 -0.62
C HIS A 173 -21.54 5.60 0.05
N ASN A 174 -22.34 4.87 -0.73
CA ASN A 174 -23.24 3.83 -0.21
C ASN A 174 -22.57 2.44 -0.07
N MET A 175 -21.38 2.28 -0.62
CA MET A 175 -20.63 1.03 -0.61
C MET A 175 -19.68 0.99 0.58
N MET A 176 -19.79 -0.08 1.38
CA MET A 176 -18.87 -0.33 2.49
C MET A 176 -17.50 -0.73 1.94
N THR A 177 -16.46 -0.01 2.31
CA THR A 177 -15.07 -0.35 1.97
C THR A 177 -14.32 -0.89 3.17
N LEU A 178 -13.33 -1.75 2.88
CA LEU A 178 -12.34 -2.20 3.85
C LEU A 178 -11.13 -1.27 3.79
N SER A 179 -10.30 -1.27 4.83
CA SER A 179 -9.09 -0.47 4.83
C SER A 179 -8.00 -1.05 3.93
N MET A 180 -7.11 -0.19 3.47
CA MET A 180 -5.86 -0.57 2.81
C MET A 180 -4.80 -1.12 3.79
N THR A 181 -5.11 -1.22 5.08
CA THR A 181 -4.15 -1.73 6.06
C THR A 181 -4.04 -3.26 5.97
N PRO A 182 -2.84 -3.84 6.19
CA PRO A 182 -2.69 -5.29 6.15
C PRO A 182 -3.59 -5.98 7.18
N LYS A 183 -4.30 -7.03 6.76
CA LYS A 183 -5.22 -7.81 7.63
C LYS A 183 -4.58 -8.27 8.93
N THR A 184 -3.29 -8.58 8.88
CA THR A 184 -2.50 -9.03 10.03
C THR A 184 -2.42 -7.98 11.14
N ARG A 185 -2.45 -6.67 10.83
CA ARG A 185 -2.31 -5.62 11.84
C ARG A 185 -3.48 -5.60 12.81
N TRP A 186 -4.71 -5.54 12.31
CA TRP A 186 -5.90 -5.49 13.16
C TRP A 186 -6.24 -6.85 13.78
N GLN A 187 -5.94 -7.96 13.11
CA GLN A 187 -6.05 -9.29 13.72
C GLN A 187 -5.09 -9.47 14.90
N THR A 188 -3.87 -8.93 14.79
CA THR A 188 -2.88 -8.91 15.87
C THR A 188 -3.35 -8.03 17.02
N LEU A 189 -3.97 -6.88 16.73
CA LEU A 189 -4.53 -6.00 17.76
C LEU A 189 -5.62 -6.71 18.58
N LEU A 190 -6.50 -7.48 17.95
CA LEU A 190 -7.54 -8.24 18.66
C LEU A 190 -6.94 -9.31 19.61
N HIS A 191 -5.87 -9.98 19.21
CA HIS A 191 -5.25 -11.08 19.96
C HIS A 191 -3.90 -10.72 20.60
N LEU A 192 -3.63 -9.42 20.79
CA LEU A 192 -2.31 -8.92 21.16
C LEU A 192 -1.81 -9.57 22.46
N ASP A 193 -2.67 -9.72 23.46
CA ASP A 193 -2.31 -10.27 24.77
C ASP A 193 -1.94 -11.75 24.69
N THR A 194 -2.71 -12.55 23.95
CA THR A 194 -2.42 -13.97 23.71
C THR A 194 -1.12 -14.12 22.93
N ILE A 195 -0.87 -13.26 21.94
CA ILE A 195 0.37 -13.25 21.16
C ILE A 195 1.55 -12.88 22.06
N LYS A 196 1.42 -11.84 22.89
CA LYS A 196 2.45 -11.44 23.87
C LYS A 196 2.74 -12.57 24.84
N GLN A 197 1.72 -13.25 25.37
CA GLN A 197 1.90 -14.40 26.27
C GLN A 197 2.61 -15.57 25.59
N ARG A 198 2.24 -15.90 24.35
CA ARG A 198 2.91 -16.94 23.56
C ARG A 198 4.37 -16.61 23.26
N ASN A 199 4.66 -15.34 23.01
CA ASN A 199 6.01 -14.88 22.67
C ASN A 199 6.92 -14.69 23.89
N LYS A 200 6.38 -14.77 25.13
CA LYS A 200 7.22 -14.73 26.33
C LYS A 200 8.14 -15.96 26.34
N PRO A 201 9.46 -15.79 26.58
CA PRO A 201 10.38 -16.91 26.65
C PRO A 201 9.98 -17.86 27.79
N LYS A 202 10.13 -19.18 27.57
CA LYS A 202 9.79 -20.21 28.57
C LYS A 202 10.63 -20.09 29.84
N GLU A 203 11.90 -19.73 29.67
CA GLU A 203 12.80 -19.41 30.77
C GLU A 203 12.99 -17.90 30.82
N ALA A 204 12.76 -17.31 32.00
CA ALA A 204 13.00 -15.88 32.19
C ALA A 204 14.51 -15.59 32.01
N PRO A 205 14.88 -14.51 31.30
CA PRO A 205 16.28 -14.15 31.13
C PRO A 205 16.92 -13.88 32.51
N LYS A 206 18.11 -14.44 32.73
CA LYS A 206 18.88 -14.27 33.98
C LYS A 206 19.26 -12.80 34.16
N LYS A 207 18.49 -12.07 34.96
CA LYS A 207 18.78 -10.67 35.29
C LYS A 207 20.02 -10.62 36.20
N PRO A 208 21.01 -9.74 35.93
CA PRO A 208 22.13 -9.56 36.86
C PRO A 208 21.63 -8.95 38.18
N LYS A 209 22.26 -9.33 39.31
CA LYS A 209 21.88 -8.84 40.65
C LYS A 209 21.98 -7.31 40.80
N LYS A 210 22.87 -6.67 40.03
CA LYS A 210 23.04 -5.21 39.95
C LYS A 210 22.58 -4.71 38.58
N ALA A 211 21.31 -4.94 38.25
CA ALA A 211 20.72 -4.35 37.06
C ALA A 211 20.56 -2.84 37.29
N PRO A 212 21.02 -1.98 36.36
CA PRO A 212 20.78 -0.55 36.49
C PRO A 212 19.27 -0.28 36.51
N PHE A 213 18.80 0.49 37.48
CA PHE A 213 17.38 0.83 37.64
C PHE A 213 16.84 1.59 36.42
N PHE A 214 17.67 2.46 35.85
CA PHE A 214 17.41 3.13 34.58
C PHE A 214 18.25 2.48 33.49
N LEU A 215 17.59 1.74 32.60
CA LEU A 215 18.22 1.32 31.36
C LEU A 215 18.48 2.56 30.49
N PRO A 216 19.61 2.62 29.75
CA PRO A 216 19.83 3.70 28.79
C PRO A 216 18.69 3.71 27.78
N SER A 217 18.13 4.89 27.52
CA SER A 217 17.15 5.06 26.45
C SER A 217 17.81 4.67 25.13
N ILE A 218 17.27 3.66 24.46
CA ILE A 218 17.77 3.19 23.16
C ILE A 218 17.56 4.26 22.07
N GLU A 219 16.79 5.30 22.37
CA GLU A 219 16.64 6.51 21.57
C GLU A 219 17.71 7.56 21.93
N SER A 220 18.93 7.40 21.40
CA SER A 220 19.89 8.50 21.19
C SER A 220 20.99 8.14 20.18
N LYS A 221 20.59 7.67 18.99
CA LYS A 221 21.49 7.60 17.81
C LYS A 221 21.15 8.62 16.72
N SER A 222 20.54 9.76 17.09
CA SER A 222 20.30 10.87 16.18
C SER A 222 20.64 12.26 16.71
N SER A 223 21.40 12.39 17.81
CA SER A 223 22.00 13.68 18.17
C SER A 223 23.18 13.54 19.13
N SER A 224 24.34 13.99 18.66
CA SER A 224 25.58 14.35 19.38
C SER A 224 26.30 13.25 20.19
N GLY A 225 27.54 12.99 19.78
CA GLY A 225 28.47 12.11 20.49
C GLY A 225 29.03 12.70 21.78
N ALA A 226 29.77 11.81 22.44
CA ALA A 226 30.68 11.99 23.58
C ALA A 226 30.10 11.79 25.00
N ALA A 227 30.94 11.08 25.78
CA ALA A 227 31.01 10.96 27.24
C ALA A 227 30.15 9.89 27.93
N SER A 228 30.68 8.66 27.97
CA SER A 228 30.40 7.70 29.05
C SER A 228 31.46 7.83 30.15
N ILE A 229 31.09 8.37 31.32
CA ILE A 229 31.88 8.28 32.56
C ILE A 229 30.98 7.70 33.66
N GLY A 230 31.45 6.59 34.26
CA GLY A 230 31.53 6.45 35.71
C GLY A 230 30.33 5.89 36.50
N ASN A 231 30.48 4.63 36.90
CA ASN A 231 30.38 4.09 38.27
C ASN A 231 29.09 4.18 39.12
N ALA A 232 28.74 3.02 39.70
CA ALA A 232 28.63 2.71 41.14
C ALA A 232 27.33 1.99 41.59
N SER A 233 27.54 0.82 42.23
CA SER A 233 26.85 0.19 43.39
C SER A 233 25.43 0.65 43.76
N ALA A 234 24.46 -0.23 44.05
CA ALA A 234 24.46 -1.05 45.27
C ALA A 234 23.35 -2.13 45.27
N ASP A 235 23.53 -3.11 46.15
CA ASP A 235 22.65 -4.22 46.49
C ASP A 235 21.34 -3.80 47.19
N GLN A 236 20.25 -4.55 46.99
CA GLN A 236 19.44 -5.19 48.05
C GLN A 236 18.22 -5.94 47.47
N ASP A 237 18.04 -7.17 47.95
CA ASP A 237 16.91 -8.08 47.72
C ASP A 237 15.64 -7.57 48.45
N GLU A 238 14.45 -7.70 47.84
CA GLU A 238 13.29 -8.43 48.39
C GLU A 238 12.00 -8.30 47.56
N ASP A 239 11.29 -9.44 47.47
CA ASP A 239 9.86 -9.68 47.32
C ASP A 239 9.09 -9.61 45.97
N ASP A 240 8.75 -10.83 45.53
CA ASP A 240 8.25 -11.26 44.23
C ASP A 240 6.71 -11.42 44.15
N ARG A 241 5.93 -10.63 44.91
CA ARG A 241 4.44 -10.73 44.90
C ARG A 241 3.67 -9.51 44.41
N ASN A 242 4.34 -8.45 43.99
CA ASN A 242 3.69 -7.17 43.67
C ASN A 242 3.60 -6.83 42.17
N SER A 243 3.96 -7.69 41.22
CA SER A 243 4.11 -7.29 39.80
C SER A 243 2.83 -6.78 39.12
N LEU A 244 1.65 -7.34 39.43
CA LEU A 244 0.37 -6.87 38.87
C LEU A 244 -0.16 -5.60 39.56
N GLN A 245 0.14 -5.42 40.85
CA GLN A 245 -0.27 -4.24 41.61
C GLN A 245 0.71 -3.07 41.40
N ALA A 246 1.98 -3.35 41.11
CA ALA A 246 3.01 -2.39 40.75
C ALA A 246 2.81 -1.84 39.33
N GLU A 247 2.27 -2.62 38.38
CA GLU A 247 1.81 -2.12 37.08
C GLU A 247 0.66 -1.11 37.23
N ARG A 248 -0.37 -1.46 38.03
CA ARG A 248 -1.46 -0.53 38.40
C ARG A 248 -0.95 0.72 39.13
N SER A 249 0.08 0.56 39.97
CA SER A 249 0.70 1.66 40.73
C SER A 249 1.61 2.56 39.88
N ARG A 250 2.23 2.04 38.80
CA ARG A 250 3.00 2.85 37.84
C ARG A 250 2.08 3.73 37.00
N ILE A 251 0.95 3.18 36.54
CA ILE A 251 -0.04 3.92 35.75
C ILE A 251 -0.73 4.99 36.61
N ALA A 252 -1.10 4.66 37.85
CA ALA A 252 -1.67 5.64 38.79
C ALA A 252 -0.67 6.73 39.21
N ARG A 253 0.64 6.47 39.16
CA ARG A 253 1.68 7.46 39.50
C ARG A 253 2.03 8.36 38.31
N ILE A 254 1.90 7.86 37.07
CA ILE A 254 1.95 8.69 35.86
C ILE A 254 0.74 9.64 35.79
N GLN A 255 -0.46 9.18 36.16
CA GLN A 255 -1.64 10.04 36.25
C GLN A 255 -1.51 11.16 37.30
N ARG A 256 -0.77 10.96 38.40
CA ARG A 256 -0.56 12.02 39.42
C ARG A 256 0.48 13.07 39.03
N ILE A 257 1.39 12.77 38.09
CA ILE A 257 2.34 13.77 37.58
C ILE A 257 1.62 14.73 36.59
N ASN A 258 0.55 14.27 35.94
CA ASN A 258 -0.31 15.12 35.10
C ASN A 258 -1.20 16.09 35.87
N GLY A 259 -1.32 15.95 37.21
CA GLY A 259 -2.22 16.78 38.02
C GLY A 259 -1.67 18.14 38.45
N SER A 260 -0.40 18.47 38.18
CA SER A 260 0.19 19.71 38.74
C SER A 260 1.25 20.43 37.91
N ALA A 261 1.49 20.06 36.65
CA ALA A 261 2.26 20.86 35.70
C ALA A 261 1.97 20.34 34.28
N GLY A 262 1.66 21.23 33.33
CA GLY A 262 1.22 20.91 31.96
C GLY A 262 1.97 19.75 31.31
N GLY A 263 1.41 18.55 31.43
CA GLY A 263 1.91 17.35 30.77
C GLY A 263 1.68 17.49 29.27
N GLN A 264 2.70 17.16 28.47
CA GLN A 264 2.54 17.05 27.03
C GLN A 264 1.44 16.02 26.74
N LEU A 265 0.26 16.49 26.33
CA LEU A 265 -0.81 15.65 25.83
C LEU A 265 -0.25 14.80 24.68
N SER A 266 -0.56 13.50 24.65
CA SER A 266 -0.15 12.63 23.54
C SER A 266 -0.64 13.24 22.22
N LYS A 267 0.12 13.03 21.14
CA LYS A 267 -0.32 13.39 19.79
C LYS A 267 -1.69 12.76 19.48
N PHE A 268 -1.99 11.61 20.06
CA PHE A 268 -3.29 10.95 19.96
C PHE A 268 -4.43 11.77 20.59
N THR A 269 -4.30 12.19 21.86
CA THR A 269 -5.38 12.92 22.57
C THR A 269 -5.53 14.34 22.04
N THR A 270 -4.43 15.02 21.71
CA THR A 270 -4.48 16.34 21.04
C THR A 270 -5.22 16.29 19.70
N LEU A 271 -4.95 15.29 18.87
CA LEU A 271 -5.67 15.11 17.61
C LEU A 271 -7.15 14.79 17.85
N LEU A 272 -7.46 13.94 18.84
CA LEU A 272 -8.84 13.59 19.18
C LEU A 272 -9.66 14.81 19.63
N HIS A 273 -9.10 15.65 20.50
CA HIS A 273 -9.73 16.90 20.96
C HIS A 273 -9.88 17.91 19.82
N SER A 274 -8.85 18.06 18.97
CA SER A 274 -8.93 18.94 17.79
C SER A 274 -10.00 18.47 16.78
N ALA A 275 -10.14 17.16 16.62
CA ALA A 275 -11.14 16.55 15.75
C ALA A 275 -12.55 16.71 16.34
N GLY A 276 -12.71 16.62 17.66
CA GLY A 276 -13.97 16.89 18.36
C GLY A 276 -14.47 18.31 18.16
N GLN A 277 -13.56 19.30 18.15
CA GLN A 277 -13.90 20.71 17.91
C GLN A 277 -14.25 21.01 16.45
N ALA A 278 -13.55 20.35 15.51
CA ALA A 278 -13.75 20.53 14.07
C ALA A 278 -14.88 19.67 13.48
N ASP A 279 -15.36 18.67 14.23
CA ASP A 279 -16.26 17.58 13.78
C ASP A 279 -15.75 16.80 12.56
N ASP A 280 -14.44 16.87 12.29
CA ASP A 280 -13.76 16.07 11.27
C ASP A 280 -12.73 15.15 11.94
N PHE A 281 -13.02 13.86 11.92
CA PHE A 281 -12.19 12.82 12.50
C PHE A 281 -11.21 12.20 11.49
N THR A 282 -11.15 12.68 10.25
CA THR A 282 -10.27 12.13 9.20
C THR A 282 -8.79 12.14 9.61
N PRO A 283 -8.21 13.25 10.10
CA PRO A 283 -6.79 13.30 10.49
C PRO A 283 -6.46 12.37 11.66
N PHE A 284 -7.42 12.23 12.59
CA PHE A 284 -7.29 11.31 13.73
C PHE A 284 -7.28 9.85 13.28
N ILE A 285 -8.18 9.48 12.36
CA ILE A 285 -8.29 8.11 11.85
C ILE A 285 -7.08 7.74 10.98
N GLU A 286 -6.57 8.67 10.18
CA GLU A 286 -5.32 8.48 9.46
C GLU A 286 -4.16 8.24 10.43
N TYR A 287 -4.01 9.08 11.45
CA TYR A 287 -3.00 8.87 12.49
C TYR A 287 -3.14 7.50 13.16
N LEU A 288 -4.36 7.08 13.48
CA LEU A 288 -4.64 5.78 14.09
C LEU A 288 -4.28 4.59 13.17
N LYS A 289 -4.42 4.73 11.86
CA LYS A 289 -3.97 3.72 10.86
C LYS A 289 -2.45 3.60 10.77
N LEU A 290 -1.72 4.70 11.01
CA LEU A 290 -0.25 4.69 11.00
C LEU A 290 0.35 4.02 12.24
N LEU A 291 -0.36 3.97 13.35
CA LEU A 291 0.13 3.39 14.60
C LEU A 291 0.39 1.87 14.50
N SER A 292 1.37 1.40 15.27
CA SER A 292 1.63 -0.03 15.44
C SER A 292 0.56 -0.65 16.35
N PRO A 293 0.24 -1.95 16.21
CA PRO A 293 -0.79 -2.58 17.05
C PRO A 293 -0.53 -2.46 18.56
N ALA A 294 0.74 -2.42 18.99
CA ALA A 294 1.10 -2.24 20.40
C ALA A 294 0.87 -0.80 20.87
N ASN A 295 1.18 0.19 20.05
CA ASN A 295 0.94 1.59 20.37
C ASN A 295 -0.55 1.92 20.31
N THR A 296 -1.30 1.35 19.36
CA THR A 296 -2.76 1.48 19.30
C THR A 296 -3.42 0.93 20.57
N ASP A 297 -3.02 -0.25 21.06
CA ASP A 297 -3.52 -0.81 22.32
C ASP A 297 -3.18 0.08 23.53
N LEU A 298 -1.96 0.64 23.57
CA LEU A 298 -1.53 1.56 24.62
C LEU A 298 -2.36 2.85 24.62
N GLU A 299 -2.53 3.48 23.46
CA GLU A 299 -3.28 4.73 23.31
C GLU A 299 -4.77 4.55 23.63
N ILE A 300 -5.38 3.45 23.18
CA ILE A 300 -6.76 3.11 23.56
C ILE A 300 -6.86 2.90 25.07
N ARG A 301 -5.87 2.24 25.70
CA ARG A 301 -5.85 2.01 27.16
C ARG A 301 -5.58 3.27 27.97
N SER A 302 -4.89 4.26 27.41
CA SER A 302 -4.58 5.51 28.10
C SER A 302 -5.68 6.56 28.04
N LEU A 303 -6.77 6.32 27.30
CA LEU A 303 -7.96 7.18 27.32
C LEU A 303 -8.47 7.34 28.76
N ASP A 304 -8.66 8.59 29.20
CA ASP A 304 -9.05 8.86 30.59
C ASP A 304 -10.58 8.76 30.77
N PRO A 305 -11.09 7.83 31.60
CA PRO A 305 -12.51 7.75 31.91
C PRO A 305 -13.01 8.85 32.85
N ARG A 306 -12.12 9.66 33.45
CA ARG A 306 -12.45 10.63 34.52
C ARG A 306 -12.31 12.09 34.12
N SER A 307 -11.92 12.39 32.87
CA SER A 307 -11.79 13.76 32.41
C SER A 307 -13.16 14.44 32.42
N GLN A 308 -13.45 15.19 33.49
CA GLN A 308 -14.68 15.95 33.72
C GLN A 308 -14.45 17.46 33.57
N ASP A 309 -13.41 17.87 32.83
CA ASP A 309 -13.23 19.28 32.51
C ASP A 309 -14.13 19.68 31.34
N GLY A 310 -15.31 20.16 31.70
CA GLY A 310 -16.06 21.13 30.91
C GLY A 310 -16.94 20.56 29.81
N GLN A 311 -16.40 19.89 28.79
CA GLN A 311 -17.18 19.61 27.57
C GLN A 311 -16.85 18.32 26.80
N ASP A 312 -15.68 17.68 26.98
CA ASP A 312 -15.25 16.61 26.08
C ASP A 312 -14.78 15.34 26.81
N ASN A 313 -15.72 14.41 27.02
CA ASN A 313 -15.37 13.05 27.43
C ASN A 313 -14.57 12.37 26.30
N GLU A 314 -13.27 12.09 26.52
CA GLU A 314 -12.40 11.47 25.51
C GLU A 314 -12.97 10.14 24.99
N LEU A 315 -13.58 9.34 25.88
CA LEU A 315 -14.26 8.10 25.52
C LEU A 315 -15.44 8.35 24.56
N ALA A 316 -16.23 9.40 24.80
CA ALA A 316 -17.37 9.73 23.95
C ALA A 316 -16.92 10.27 22.59
N LEU A 317 -15.86 11.10 22.56
CA LEU A 317 -15.24 11.57 21.32
C LEU A 317 -14.67 10.42 20.50
N PHE A 318 -14.01 9.45 21.14
CA PHE A 318 -13.49 8.27 20.46
C PHE A 318 -14.62 7.43 19.83
N VAL A 319 -15.71 7.18 20.57
CA VAL A 319 -16.88 6.47 20.03
C VAL A 319 -17.52 7.27 18.89
N ARG A 320 -17.65 8.59 19.01
CA ARG A 320 -18.17 9.47 17.95
C ARG A 320 -17.32 9.41 16.69
N ALA A 321 -15.98 9.41 16.82
CA ALA A 321 -15.07 9.24 15.70
C ALA A 321 -15.30 7.93 14.95
N LEU A 322 -15.52 6.83 15.68
CA LEU A 322 -15.83 5.53 15.09
C LEU A 322 -17.22 5.52 14.41
N THR A 323 -18.22 6.15 15.02
CA THR A 323 -19.56 6.29 14.43
C THR A 323 -19.51 7.06 13.12
N GLU A 324 -18.78 8.17 13.07
CA GLU A 324 -18.66 8.99 11.85
C GLU A 324 -17.97 8.21 10.71
N ARG A 325 -16.96 7.40 11.02
CA ARG A 325 -16.35 6.50 10.02
C ARG A 325 -17.29 5.41 9.53
N LEU A 326 -18.16 4.87 10.39
CA LEU A 326 -19.20 3.94 9.96
C LEU A 326 -20.23 4.63 9.04
N ARG A 327 -20.62 5.87 9.34
CA ARG A 327 -21.52 6.65 8.47
C ARG A 327 -20.91 6.93 7.09
N GLN A 328 -19.61 7.19 7.04
CA GLN A 328 -18.85 7.33 5.79
C GLN A 328 -18.66 6.00 5.04
N LYS A 329 -19.02 4.87 5.66
CA LYS A 329 -18.91 3.51 5.13
C LYS A 329 -17.49 3.11 4.71
N ARG A 330 -16.50 3.54 5.49
CA ARG A 330 -15.08 3.26 5.27
C ARG A 330 -14.46 2.46 6.41
N ASP A 331 -13.46 1.64 6.09
CA ASP A 331 -12.64 0.90 7.05
C ASP A 331 -13.43 0.06 8.06
N PHE A 332 -14.45 -0.68 7.60
CA PHE A 332 -15.37 -1.42 8.47
C PHE A 332 -14.68 -2.31 9.50
N GLU A 333 -13.66 -3.06 9.07
CA GLU A 333 -12.96 -4.02 9.91
C GLU A 333 -12.09 -3.34 10.97
N LEU A 334 -11.48 -2.20 10.64
CA LEU A 334 -10.69 -1.44 11.60
C LEU A 334 -11.59 -0.82 12.67
N VAL A 335 -12.70 -0.19 12.25
CA VAL A 335 -13.65 0.41 13.19
C VAL A 335 -14.20 -0.64 14.16
N ASN A 336 -14.58 -1.81 13.65
CA ASN A 336 -15.02 -2.92 14.49
C ASN A 336 -13.92 -3.44 15.42
N THR A 337 -12.68 -3.51 14.95
CA THR A 337 -11.54 -3.96 15.78
C THR A 337 -11.25 -2.96 16.90
N TRP A 338 -11.20 -1.66 16.57
CA TRP A 338 -10.98 -0.59 17.54
C TRP A 338 -12.10 -0.53 18.57
N MET A 339 -13.37 -0.66 18.14
CA MET A 339 -14.48 -0.73 19.07
C MET A 339 -14.41 -1.98 19.96
N ALA A 340 -14.07 -3.14 19.41
CA ALA A 340 -13.93 -4.37 20.21
C ALA A 340 -12.83 -4.26 21.27
N VAL A 341 -11.68 -3.66 20.93
CA VAL A 341 -10.60 -3.41 21.90
C VAL A 341 -11.02 -2.35 22.92
N PHE A 342 -11.66 -1.28 22.48
CA PHE A 342 -12.19 -0.23 23.36
C PHE A 342 -13.14 -0.79 24.41
N LEU A 343 -14.15 -1.57 23.99
CA LEU A 343 -15.11 -2.20 24.89
C LEU A 343 -14.44 -3.19 25.84
N ARG A 344 -13.44 -3.96 25.37
CA ARG A 344 -12.68 -4.89 26.23
C ARG A 344 -11.85 -4.17 27.30
N VAL A 345 -11.31 -3.00 26.99
CA VAL A 345 -10.41 -2.26 27.90
C VAL A 345 -11.19 -1.37 28.86
N HIS A 346 -12.28 -0.75 28.40
CA HIS A 346 -13.08 0.22 29.15
C HIS A 346 -14.44 -0.32 29.61
N ASP A 347 -14.57 -1.64 29.75
CA ASP A 347 -15.82 -2.30 30.17
C ASP A 347 -16.35 -1.72 31.49
N ASP A 348 -15.49 -1.61 32.50
CA ASP A 348 -15.81 -1.02 33.81
C ASP A 348 -16.38 0.41 33.71
N ALA A 349 -15.85 1.23 32.80
CA ALA A 349 -16.28 2.61 32.62
C ALA A 349 -17.61 2.70 31.85
N VAL A 350 -17.83 1.79 30.90
CA VAL A 350 -19.09 1.67 30.16
C VAL A 350 -20.19 1.11 31.07
N GLU A 351 -19.90 0.12 31.91
CA GLU A 351 -20.85 -0.41 32.90
C GLU A 351 -21.24 0.67 33.92
N ALA A 352 -20.26 1.42 34.44
CA ALA A 352 -20.53 2.55 35.33
C ALA A 352 -21.37 3.66 34.69
N ALA A 353 -21.29 3.83 33.36
CA ALA A 353 -22.12 4.76 32.60
C ALA A 353 -23.56 4.27 32.38
N VAL A 354 -23.78 2.95 32.38
CA VAL A 354 -25.08 2.31 32.09
C VAL A 354 -25.83 1.92 33.36
N GLY A 355 -25.13 1.80 34.50
CA GLY A 355 -25.69 1.37 35.79
C GLY A 355 -26.89 2.21 36.27
N PRO A 356 -27.83 1.61 37.03
CA PRO A 356 -29.02 2.30 37.52
C PRO A 356 -28.63 3.44 38.47
N GLN A 357 -29.23 4.62 38.29
CA GLN A 357 -29.08 5.74 39.21
C GLN A 357 -29.70 5.36 40.56
N SER A 358 -28.90 4.83 41.48
CA SER A 358 -29.30 4.69 42.88
C SER A 358 -29.30 6.08 43.51
N SER A 359 -30.48 6.69 43.62
CA SER A 359 -30.68 7.81 44.53
C SER A 359 -30.50 7.30 45.96
N GLU A 360 -29.40 7.63 46.61
CA GLU A 360 -29.31 7.90 48.05
C GLU A 360 -27.85 8.20 48.44
N GLY A 361 -27.64 9.39 49.03
CA GLY A 361 -26.43 9.70 49.81
C GLY A 361 -25.46 10.73 49.23
N ASN A 362 -25.73 12.01 49.51
CA ASN A 362 -24.81 13.15 49.59
C ASN A 362 -23.84 13.44 48.41
N GLY A 363 -24.22 14.46 47.62
CA GLY A 363 -23.35 15.64 47.55
C GLY A 363 -22.34 15.76 46.42
N THR A 364 -22.61 15.29 45.21
CA THR A 364 -22.12 15.90 43.95
C THR A 364 -23.12 15.61 42.82
N ILE A 365 -23.83 16.66 42.40
CA ILE A 365 -24.95 16.59 41.45
C ILE A 365 -24.41 16.97 40.06
N PHE A 366 -24.00 15.98 39.25
CA PHE A 366 -24.10 15.92 37.78
C PHE A 366 -23.74 14.48 37.38
N GLY A 367 -24.69 13.73 36.81
CA GLY A 367 -24.49 12.31 36.49
C GLY A 367 -23.39 12.11 35.43
N PRO A 368 -22.35 11.28 35.69
CA PRO A 368 -21.27 11.08 34.74
C PRO A 368 -21.80 10.19 33.59
N ASN A 369 -21.47 10.54 32.35
CA ASN A 369 -21.53 9.67 31.16
C ASN A 369 -22.83 9.62 30.32
N VAL A 370 -23.75 10.59 30.42
CA VAL A 370 -24.88 10.70 29.47
C VAL A 370 -24.40 10.84 28.02
N ALA A 371 -23.33 11.61 27.78
CA ALA A 371 -22.74 11.81 26.46
C ALA A 371 -22.16 10.50 25.87
N LEU A 372 -21.48 9.70 26.70
CA LEU A 372 -20.94 8.40 26.29
C LEU A 372 -22.07 7.41 25.99
N GLN A 373 -23.10 7.38 26.82
CA GLN A 373 -24.27 6.52 26.61
C GLN A 373 -25.00 6.88 25.31
N GLN A 374 -25.15 8.17 25.00
CA GLN A 374 -25.72 8.61 23.73
C GLN A 374 -24.84 8.20 22.55
N ALA A 375 -23.53 8.46 22.60
CA ALA A 375 -22.60 8.09 21.54
C ALA A 375 -22.61 6.57 21.26
N LEU A 376 -22.70 5.73 22.31
CA LEU A 376 -22.81 4.28 22.18
C LEU A 376 -24.15 3.84 21.56
N ARG A 377 -25.27 4.52 21.87
CA ARG A 377 -26.56 4.24 21.23
C ARG A 377 -26.54 4.59 19.75
N GLU A 378 -25.97 5.74 19.39
CA GLU A 378 -25.81 6.15 18.01
C GLU A 378 -24.92 5.16 17.23
N TRP A 379 -23.77 4.80 17.79
CA TRP A 379 -22.89 3.79 17.22
C TRP A 379 -23.61 2.44 17.01
N LYS A 380 -24.34 1.98 18.02
CA LYS A 380 -25.08 0.71 17.97
C LYS A 380 -26.13 0.71 16.86
N ALA A 381 -26.88 1.79 16.69
CA ALA A 381 -27.91 1.89 15.66
C ALA A 381 -27.32 1.78 14.24
N GLU A 382 -26.24 2.52 13.97
CA GLU A 382 -25.54 2.50 12.68
C GLU A 382 -24.91 1.12 12.43
N GLN A 383 -24.24 0.56 13.44
CA GLN A 383 -23.61 -0.75 13.36
C GLN A 383 -24.62 -1.87 13.11
N GLU A 384 -25.78 -1.87 13.79
CA GLU A 384 -26.81 -2.89 13.57
C GLU A 384 -27.42 -2.80 12.17
N SER A 385 -27.64 -1.59 11.66
CA SER A 385 -28.16 -1.37 10.30
C SER A 385 -27.20 -1.96 9.25
N GLU A 386 -25.93 -1.60 9.34
CA GLU A 386 -24.92 -2.05 8.38
C GLU A 386 -24.55 -3.52 8.55
N ALA A 387 -24.49 -4.02 9.79
CA ALA A 387 -24.22 -5.43 10.07
C ALA A 387 -25.34 -6.34 9.54
N LYS A 388 -26.62 -5.96 9.69
CA LYS A 388 -27.74 -6.72 9.11
C LYS A 388 -27.63 -6.77 7.58
N ARG A 389 -27.42 -5.61 6.94
CA ARG A 389 -27.25 -5.51 5.48
C ARG A 389 -26.12 -6.41 4.96
N LEU A 390 -24.95 -6.38 5.61
CA LEU A 390 -23.80 -7.19 5.20
C LEU A 390 -23.99 -8.67 5.53
N ALA A 391 -24.58 -9.01 6.68
CA ALA A 391 -24.85 -10.38 7.07
C ALA A 391 -25.82 -11.06 6.11
N ASP A 392 -26.89 -10.37 5.69
CA ASP A 392 -27.85 -10.88 4.71
C ASP A 392 -27.17 -11.13 3.36
N LEU A 393 -26.35 -10.20 2.87
CA LEU A 393 -25.62 -10.35 1.62
C LEU A 393 -24.61 -11.52 1.67
N VAL A 394 -23.81 -11.58 2.73
CA VAL A 394 -22.78 -12.62 2.89
C VAL A 394 -23.43 -14.00 3.09
N SER A 395 -24.51 -14.08 3.87
CA SER A 395 -25.23 -15.33 4.10
C SER A 395 -25.92 -15.83 2.83
N TYR A 396 -26.54 -14.95 2.05
CA TYR A 396 -27.13 -15.27 0.75
C TYR A 396 -26.07 -15.80 -0.23
N CYS A 397 -24.97 -15.06 -0.41
CA CYS A 397 -23.87 -15.47 -1.30
C CYS A 397 -23.24 -16.79 -0.84
N ARG A 398 -22.98 -16.95 0.45
CA ARG A 398 -22.41 -18.18 1.00
C ARG A 398 -23.37 -19.37 0.86
N GLY A 399 -24.66 -19.15 1.08
CA GLY A 399 -25.70 -20.17 0.95
C GLY A 399 -25.83 -20.67 -0.48
N ILE A 400 -25.91 -19.76 -1.45
CA ILE A 400 -26.02 -20.11 -2.87
C ILE A 400 -24.73 -20.74 -3.38
N VAL A 401 -23.56 -20.18 -3.07
CA VAL A 401 -22.28 -20.78 -3.49
C VAL A 401 -22.11 -22.16 -2.86
N GLY A 402 -22.51 -22.33 -1.60
CA GLY A 402 -22.54 -23.62 -0.93
C GLY A 402 -23.47 -24.62 -1.62
N PHE A 403 -24.70 -24.20 -1.94
CA PHE A 403 -25.66 -25.01 -2.68
C PHE A 403 -25.15 -25.40 -4.07
N LEU A 404 -24.69 -24.44 -4.88
CA LEU A 404 -24.16 -24.71 -6.22
C LEU A 404 -22.94 -25.63 -6.22
N ARG A 405 -22.13 -25.60 -5.16
CA ARG A 405 -20.98 -26.51 -5.01
C ARG A 405 -21.35 -27.90 -4.49
N SER A 406 -22.45 -28.02 -3.74
CA SER A 406 -22.88 -29.28 -3.10
C SER A 406 -24.06 -29.96 -3.80
N ALA A 407 -24.73 -29.29 -4.73
CA ALA A 407 -25.81 -29.85 -5.55
C ALA A 407 -25.23 -30.81 -6.60
N ARG A 408 -24.80 -31.97 -6.13
CA ARG A 408 -24.53 -33.20 -6.89
C ARG A 408 -24.94 -34.41 -6.08
#